data_AF-A0AA45HJP2-F1
#
_entry.id   AF-A0AA45HJP2-F1
#
_cell.length_a   1.000
_cell.length_b   1.000
_cell.length_c   1.000
_cell.angle_alpha   90.00
_cell.angle_beta   90.00
_cell.angle_gamma   90.00
#
_symmetry.space_group_name_H-M   'P 1'
#
loop_
_entity.id
_entity.type
_entity.pdbx_description
1 polymer ?
#
loop_
_entity_poly.entity_id
_entity_poly.type
_entity_poly.pdbx_seq_one_letter_code
_entity_poly.pdbx_strand_id
1 'polypeptide(L)' 'MKKIFIGSFLYTIMILLIVFMFVNFFIYRFPDWIVRIVGIFMLINIFLISYNINKKIKR' A
#
# COMPACT_ATOMS: atom_id res chain seq x y z
N MET A 1 -12.67 -8.29 16.41
CA MET A 1 -12.56 -6.86 16.02
C MET A 1 -11.19 -6.46 15.47
N LYS A 2 -10.04 -6.74 16.14
CA LYS A 2 -8.69 -6.31 15.70
C LYS A 2 -8.31 -6.67 14.24
N LYS A 3 -8.72 -7.84 13.73
CA LYS A 3 -8.37 -8.30 12.36
C LYS A 3 -9.05 -7.51 11.23
N ILE A 4 -10.27 -7.02 11.45
CA ILE A 4 -10.98 -6.20 10.46
C ILE A 4 -10.32 -4.83 10.36
N PHE A 5 -9.91 -4.27 11.51
CA PHE A 5 -9.20 -3.00 11.60
C PHE A 5 -7.87 -3.00 10.83
N ILE A 6 -7.11 -4.10 10.92
CA ILE A 6 -5.85 -4.29 10.18
C ILE A 6 -6.07 -4.33 8.67
N GLY A 7 -7.14 -4.99 8.21
CA GLY A 7 -7.49 -5.01 6.78
C GLY A 7 -7.77 -3.59 6.25
N SER A 8 -8.70 -2.88 6.90
CA SER A 8 -9.06 -1.50 6.51
C SER A 8 -7.86 -0.55 6.54
N PHE A 9 -6.97 -0.70 7.51
CA PHE A 9 -5.75 0.10 7.63
C PHE A 9 -4.77 -0.10 6.46
N LEU A 10 -4.56 -1.35 6.02
CA LEU A 10 -3.70 -1.65 4.87
C LEU A 10 -4.23 -1.01 3.57
N TYR A 11 -5.56 -1.06 3.35
CA TYR A 11 -6.18 -0.42 2.19
C TYR A 11 -6.03 1.11 2.22
N THR A 12 -6.18 1.76 3.38
CA THR A 12 -5.95 3.21 3.49
C THR A 12 -4.51 3.60 3.16
N ILE A 13 -3.52 2.82 3.62
CA ILE A 13 -2.12 3.06 3.27
C ILE A 13 -1.91 2.88 1.76
N MET A 14 -2.55 1.87 1.16
CA MET A 14 -2.42 1.61 -0.28
C MET A 14 -2.93 2.79 -1.11
N ILE A 15 -4.09 3.34 -0.75
CA ILE A 15 -4.67 4.52 -1.41
C ILE A 15 -3.73 5.72 -1.27
N LEU A 16 -3.17 5.95 -0.09
CA LEU A 16 -2.23 7.05 0.16
C LEU A 16 -0.98 6.94 -0.72
N LEU A 17 -0.39 5.74 -0.84
CA LEU A 17 0.81 5.50 -1.66
C LEU A 17 0.52 5.73 -3.15
N ILE A 18 -0.67 5.34 -3.62
CA ILE A 18 -1.11 5.58 -5.01
C ILE A 18 -1.27 7.08 -5.27
N VAL A 19 -1.89 7.82 -4.36
CA VAL A 19 -2.00 9.28 -4.46
C VAL A 19 -0.61 9.92 -4.50
N PHE A 20 0.34 9.43 -3.70
CA PHE A 20 1.71 9.93 -3.72
C PHE A 20 2.39 9.73 -5.09
N MET A 21 2.20 8.57 -5.72
CA MET A 21 2.69 8.32 -7.08
C MET A 21 1.97 9.16 -8.14
N PHE A 22 0.68 9.41 -7.96
CA PHE A 22 -0.08 10.28 -8.86
C PHE A 22 0.44 11.72 -8.83
N VAL A 23 0.68 12.26 -7.62
CA VAL A 23 1.31 13.57 -7.43
C VAL A 23 2.72 13.59 -8.04
N ASN A 24 3.51 12.52 -7.83
CA ASN A 24 4.84 12.38 -8.41
C ASN A 24 4.86 12.49 -9.94
N PHE A 25 3.85 11.92 -10.59
CA PHE A 25 3.75 11.85 -12.04
C PHE A 25 3.21 13.14 -12.65
N PHE A 26 2.19 13.76 -12.04
CA PHE A 26 1.44 14.86 -12.65
C PHE A 26 1.79 16.26 -12.12
N ILE A 27 2.19 16.39 -10.86
CA ILE A 27 2.31 17.69 -10.19
C ILE A 27 3.77 18.05 -9.95
N TYR A 28 4.52 17.14 -9.33
CA TYR A 28 5.89 17.41 -8.90
C TYR A 28 6.73 16.14 -8.90
N ARG A 29 7.86 16.14 -9.61
CA ARG A 29 8.80 15.00 -9.59
C ARG A 29 9.55 14.95 -8.26
N PHE A 30 9.25 13.92 -7.47
CA PHE A 30 10.02 13.60 -6.29
C PHE A 30 11.40 13.02 -6.68
N PRO A 31 12.39 13.18 -5.78
CA PRO A 31 13.68 12.51 -5.91
C PRO A 31 13.55 10.99 -6.07
N ASP A 32 14.40 10.39 -6.91
CA ASP A 32 14.37 8.95 -7.23
C ASP A 32 14.39 8.04 -6.01
N TRP A 33 15.11 8.42 -4.95
CA TRP A 33 15.20 7.64 -3.72
C TRP A 33 13.85 7.54 -2.99
N ILE A 34 13.05 8.61 -2.97
CA ILE A 34 11.72 8.62 -2.35
C ILE A 34 10.77 7.71 -3.13
N VAL A 35 10.78 7.80 -4.45
CA VAL A 35 9.94 6.97 -5.33
C VAL A 35 10.26 5.49 -5.14
N ARG A 36 11.54 5.13 -4.99
CA ARG A 36 11.97 3.75 -4.69
C ARG A 36 11.45 3.27 -3.34
N ILE A 37 11.54 4.10 -2.30
CA ILE A 37 11.02 3.76 -0.97
C ILE A 37 9.50 3.54 -1.03
N VAL A 38 8.75 4.46 -1.67
CA VAL A 38 7.30 4.33 -1.87
C VAL A 38 6.94 3.05 -2.63
N GLY A 39 7.72 2.69 -3.65
CA GLY A 39 7.58 1.43 -4.39
C GLY A 39 7.76 0.19 -3.50
N ILE A 40 8.79 0.18 -2.65
CA ILE A 40 9.04 -0.91 -1.69
C ILE A 40 7.86 -1.04 -0.71
N PHE A 41 7.37 0.08 -0.16
CA PHE A 41 6.21 0.08 0.73
C PHE A 41 4.95 -0.45 0.04
N MET A 42 4.75 -0.13 -1.24
CA MET A 42 3.63 -0.67 -2.02
C MET A 42 3.73 -2.19 -2.17
N LEU A 43 4.91 -2.74 -2.48
CA LEU A 43 5.11 -4.18 -2.61
C LEU A 43 4.81 -4.92 -1.30
N ILE A 44 5.31 -4.40 -0.17
CA ILE A 44 5.05 -4.97 1.16
C ILE A 44 3.55 -4.94 1.46
N ASN A 45 2.87 -3.83 1.14
CA ASN A 45 1.44 -3.71 1.40
C ASN A 45 0.61 -4.68 0.56
N ILE A 46 0.91 -4.83 -0.73
CA ILE A 46 0.26 -5.81 -1.61
C ILE A 46 0.45 -7.22 -1.07
N PHE A 47 1.67 -7.57 -0.63
CA PHE A 47 1.95 -8.88 -0.06
C PHE A 47 1.12 -9.15 1.21
N LEU A 48 1.05 -8.17 2.12
CA LEU A 48 0.25 -8.27 3.34
C LEU A 48 -1.25 -8.38 3.06
N ILE A 49 -1.77 -7.60 2.11
CA ILE A 49 -3.16 -7.67 1.67
C ILE A 49 -3.45 -9.05 1.09
N SER A 50 -2.61 -9.54 0.18
CA SER A 50 -2.75 -10.86 -0.45
C SER A 50 -2.72 -12.00 0.58
N TYR A 51 -1.78 -11.95 1.53
CA TYR A 51 -1.73 -12.91 2.63
C TYR A 51 -3.00 -12.89 3.48
N ASN A 52 -3.51 -11.71 3.81
CA ASN A 52 -4.70 -11.57 4.65
C ASN A 52 -5.97 -12.07 3.92
N ILE A 53 -6.08 -11.82 2.61
CA ILE A 53 -7.16 -12.34 1.76
C ILE A 53 -7.10 -13.87 1.70
N ASN A 54 -5.95 -14.46 1.35
CA ASN A 54 -5.78 -15.90 1.26
C ASN A 54 -6.05 -16.62 2.59
N LYS A 55 -5.60 -16.03 3.70
CA LYS A 55 -5.88 -16.53 5.05
C LYS A 55 -7.36 -16.48 5.41
N LYS A 56 -8.10 -15.51 4.87
CA LYS A 56 -9.55 -15.38 5.08
C LYS A 56 -10.33 -16.39 4.24
N ILE A 57 -9.86 -16.71 3.03
CA ILE A 57 -10.47 -17.71 2.13
C ILE A 57 -10.25 -19.14 2.64
N LYS A 58 -9.08 -19.43 3.24
CA LYS A 58 -8.76 -20.76 3.81
C LYS A 58 -9.45 -21.06 5.15
N ARG A 59 -10.22 -20.13 5.71
CA ARG A 59 -10.96 -20.28 6.96
C ARG A 59 -12.44 -20.36 6.68
#